data_AF-A0A383CE53-F1
#
_entry.id   AF-A0A383CE53-F1
#
_cell.length_a   1.000
_cell.length_b   1.000
_cell.length_c   1.000
_cell.angle_alpha   90.00
_cell.angle_beta   90.00
_cell.angle_gamma   90.00
#
_symmetry.space_group_name_H-M   'P 1'
#
loop_
_entity.id
_entity.type
_entity.pdbx_description
1 polymer ?
#
loop_
_entity_poly.entity_id
_entity_poly.type
_entity_poly.pdbx_seq_one_letter_code
_entity_poly.pdbx_strand_id
1 'polypeptide(L)'
;NTGLHWAYGIDGPPQGHCYVDHLTGEVEISTSAYEHPQPHACFIQSVKDDLVGDHGIMDLWVREARLFKYGSGTGSNFSDIRGEDEPLSGGGRSSGLLSFLKIGDRAAGAIKSGGTTRRAAKMVVVDVDHPDIEEFINWKASEEQKVAALVTGSRSMAAHLKAVIAACQNGGEGRFEVSDNPHLKQAYSAAKKAYIPENCIQRVIELARQGVLEIEFRTYDTDWDSEAYRTVSGQNANNTV
;
A
#
# COMPACT_ATOMS: atom_id res chain seq x y z
N ASN A 1 26.25 -11.02 7.38
CA ASN A 1 26.70 -12.32 6.81
C ASN A 1 28.16 -12.33 6.42
N THR A 2 28.79 -11.19 6.17
CA THR A 2 30.22 -11.09 5.82
C THR A 2 31.13 -11.78 6.84
N GLY A 3 32.05 -12.62 6.36
CA GLY A 3 33.04 -13.32 7.17
C GLY A 3 32.57 -14.62 7.81
N LEU A 4 31.27 -14.95 7.79
CA LEU A 4 30.77 -16.18 8.41
C LEU A 4 31.25 -17.45 7.71
N HIS A 5 31.31 -17.46 6.38
CA HIS A 5 31.86 -18.58 5.61
C HIS A 5 33.35 -18.80 5.93
N TRP A 6 34.14 -17.72 5.90
CA TRP A 6 35.58 -17.80 6.19
C TRP A 6 35.90 -18.20 7.63
N ALA A 7 35.19 -17.64 8.62
CA ALA A 7 35.48 -17.87 10.03
C ALA A 7 34.90 -19.19 10.58
N TYR A 8 33.76 -19.63 10.06
CA TYR A 8 32.98 -20.73 10.65
C TYR A 8 32.58 -21.82 9.66
N GLY A 9 32.92 -21.69 8.37
CA GLY A 9 32.51 -22.62 7.33
C GLY A 9 30.99 -22.63 7.07
N ILE A 10 30.28 -21.56 7.48
CA ILE A 10 28.84 -21.44 7.26
C ILE A 10 28.58 -21.19 5.79
N ASP A 11 27.73 -22.03 5.19
CA ASP A 11 27.42 -21.99 3.76
C ASP A 11 25.91 -22.19 3.49
N GLY A 12 25.49 -21.96 2.25
CA GLY A 12 24.11 -22.13 1.80
C GLY A 12 23.97 -22.03 0.28
N PRO A 13 22.82 -22.47 -0.27
CA PRO A 13 22.62 -22.54 -1.71
C PRO A 13 22.74 -21.16 -2.39
N PRO A 14 23.17 -21.10 -3.67
CA PRO A 14 23.33 -19.85 -4.40
C PRO A 14 22.00 -19.09 -4.46
N GLN A 15 22.05 -17.79 -4.20
CA GLN A 15 20.84 -16.95 -4.15
C GLN A 15 20.69 -16.00 -5.34
N GLY A 16 21.69 -16.00 -6.25
CA GLY A 16 21.70 -15.18 -7.46
C GLY A 16 22.29 -13.78 -7.26
N HIS A 17 23.23 -13.61 -6.33
CA HIS A 17 24.05 -12.41 -6.24
C HIS A 17 25.33 -12.59 -7.06
N CYS A 18 25.86 -11.47 -7.54
CA CYS A 18 27.10 -11.40 -8.28
C CYS A 18 28.17 -10.68 -7.46
N TYR A 19 29.43 -11.03 -7.72
CA TYR A 19 30.61 -10.36 -7.19
C TYR A 19 31.56 -10.05 -8.34
N VAL A 20 32.50 -9.13 -8.12
CA VAL A 20 33.58 -8.87 -9.06
C VAL A 20 34.78 -9.69 -8.59
N ASP A 21 35.29 -10.57 -9.45
CA ASP A 21 36.52 -11.30 -9.15
C ASP A 21 37.69 -10.30 -9.13
N HIS A 22 38.41 -10.27 -8.02
CA HIS A 22 39.48 -9.30 -7.78
C HIS A 22 40.75 -9.53 -8.63
N LEU A 23 40.90 -10.70 -9.26
CA LEU A 23 42.03 -11.05 -10.13
C LEU A 23 41.69 -10.74 -11.59
N THR A 24 40.51 -11.13 -12.06
CA THR A 24 40.09 -10.96 -13.45
C THR A 24 39.40 -9.62 -13.70
N GLY A 25 38.78 -9.03 -12.68
CA GLY A 25 37.94 -7.85 -12.80
C GLY A 25 36.55 -8.12 -13.39
N GLU A 26 36.23 -9.38 -13.68
CA GLU A 26 34.98 -9.78 -14.31
C GLU A 26 33.87 -10.01 -13.27
N VAL A 27 32.62 -9.80 -13.70
CA VAL A 27 31.45 -10.07 -12.86
C VAL A 27 31.13 -11.56 -12.91
N GLU A 28 31.15 -12.21 -11.76
CA GLU A 28 30.82 -13.63 -11.61
C GLU A 28 29.57 -13.83 -10.76
N ILE A 29 28.85 -14.94 -11.00
CA ILE A 29 27.69 -15.33 -10.20
C ILE A 29 28.19 -16.14 -9.01
N SER A 30 27.81 -15.73 -7.80
CA SER A 30 28.16 -16.48 -6.60
C SER A 30 27.48 -17.84 -6.55
N THR A 31 28.28 -18.87 -6.27
CA THR A 31 27.85 -20.26 -6.08
C THR A 31 27.38 -20.54 -4.65
N SER A 32 27.64 -19.62 -3.72
CA SER A 32 27.37 -19.74 -2.28
C SER A 32 26.58 -18.54 -1.74
N ALA A 33 25.71 -18.76 -0.74
CA ALA A 33 25.02 -17.69 -0.02
C ALA A 33 25.93 -16.85 0.90
N TYR A 34 27.08 -17.38 1.33
CA TYR A 34 27.86 -16.84 2.45
C TYR A 34 29.33 -16.58 2.11
N GLU A 35 29.84 -17.13 1.01
CA GLU A 35 31.23 -16.90 0.58
C GLU A 35 31.45 -15.46 0.11
N HIS A 36 30.55 -14.95 -0.75
CA HIS A 36 30.57 -13.58 -1.25
C HIS A 36 29.26 -12.83 -0.93
N PRO A 37 28.89 -12.69 0.35
CA PRO A 37 27.60 -12.13 0.73
C PRO A 37 27.59 -10.63 0.43
N GLN A 38 26.41 -10.14 0.08
CA GLN A 38 26.14 -8.72 -0.14
C GLN A 38 26.41 -7.92 1.16
N PRO A 39 27.41 -7.00 1.21
CA PRO A 39 27.77 -6.31 2.44
C PRO A 39 27.29 -4.84 2.49
N HIS A 40 26.78 -4.29 1.39
CA HIS A 40 26.43 -2.88 1.26
C HIS A 40 24.94 -2.66 1.60
N ALA A 41 24.60 -1.69 2.43
CA ALA A 41 23.19 -1.54 2.83
C ALA A 41 22.39 -0.58 1.93
N CYS A 42 23.04 0.40 1.30
CA CYS A 42 22.36 1.52 0.63
C CYS A 42 22.75 1.58 -0.84
N PHE A 43 21.75 1.72 -1.71
CA PHE A 43 21.92 1.81 -3.16
C PHE A 43 21.17 3.01 -3.72
N ILE A 44 21.81 3.70 -4.67
CA ILE A 44 21.16 4.73 -5.47
C ILE A 44 21.04 4.19 -6.90
N GLN A 45 19.83 4.25 -7.45
CA GLN A 45 19.53 3.72 -8.76
C GLN A 45 18.98 4.81 -9.68
N SER A 46 19.32 4.72 -10.96
CA SER A 46 18.67 5.49 -12.01
C SER A 46 17.49 4.73 -12.62
N VAL A 47 16.56 5.50 -13.15
CA VAL A 47 15.42 5.04 -13.94
C VAL A 47 15.28 5.91 -15.18
N LYS A 48 14.99 5.29 -16.31
CA LYS A 48 14.69 5.98 -17.57
C LYS A 48 13.18 6.02 -17.78
N ASP A 49 12.74 7.01 -18.55
CA ASP A 49 11.36 7.11 -19.05
C ASP A 49 11.08 6.09 -20.16
N ASP A 50 11.13 4.82 -19.77
CA ASP A 50 10.79 3.65 -20.56
C ASP A 50 10.09 2.64 -19.64
N LEU A 51 9.03 2.00 -20.11
CA LEU A 51 8.25 1.08 -19.30
C LEU A 51 9.02 -0.22 -18.99
N VAL A 52 9.65 -0.84 -19.99
CA VAL A 52 10.16 -2.23 -19.92
C VAL A 52 11.60 -2.41 -20.39
N GLY A 53 12.17 -1.42 -21.07
CA GLY A 53 13.55 -1.46 -21.56
C GLY A 53 14.58 -1.43 -20.43
N ASP A 54 15.84 -1.57 -20.82
CA ASP A 54 16.96 -1.58 -19.87
C ASP A 54 17.02 -0.28 -19.08
N HIS A 55 17.07 -0.39 -17.75
CA HIS A 55 16.96 0.71 -16.80
C HIS A 55 15.61 1.44 -16.81
N GLY A 56 14.57 0.87 -17.43
CA GLY A 56 13.20 1.39 -17.37
C GLY A 56 12.51 1.17 -16.02
N ILE A 57 11.24 1.55 -15.95
CA ILE A 57 10.42 1.55 -14.73
C ILE A 57 10.23 0.13 -14.18
N MET A 58 9.84 -0.83 -15.01
CA MET A 58 9.62 -2.21 -14.55
C MET A 58 10.93 -2.92 -14.22
N ASP A 59 11.99 -2.63 -14.96
CA ASP A 59 13.34 -3.13 -14.64
C ASP A 59 13.83 -2.59 -13.29
N LEU A 60 13.58 -1.31 -12.98
CA LEU A 60 13.86 -0.75 -11.65
C LEU A 60 13.20 -1.60 -10.55
N TRP A 61 11.93 -1.96 -10.68
CA TRP A 61 11.25 -2.78 -9.68
C TRP A 61 11.90 -4.16 -9.49
N VAL A 62 12.36 -4.79 -10.57
CA VAL A 62 13.10 -6.06 -10.50
C VAL A 62 14.43 -5.87 -9.76
N ARG A 63 15.18 -4.81 -10.08
CA ARG A 63 16.45 -4.49 -9.42
C ARG A 63 16.25 -4.18 -7.94
N GLU A 64 15.26 -3.36 -7.59
CA GLU A 64 14.92 -3.03 -6.20
C GLU A 64 14.49 -4.28 -5.42
N ALA A 65 13.67 -5.16 -6.01
CA ALA A 65 13.24 -6.39 -5.36
C ALA A 65 14.41 -7.30 -4.98
N ARG A 66 15.45 -7.38 -5.84
CA ARG A 66 16.67 -8.11 -5.53
C ARG A 66 17.40 -7.50 -4.34
N LEU A 67 17.55 -6.18 -4.30
CA LEU A 67 18.19 -5.47 -3.18
C LEU A 67 17.41 -5.65 -1.87
N PHE A 68 16.09 -5.49 -1.92
CA PHE A 68 15.22 -5.67 -0.76
C PHE A 68 15.28 -7.09 -0.20
N LYS A 69 15.30 -8.12 -1.07
CA LYS A 69 15.47 -9.53 -0.66
C LYS A 69 16.69 -9.71 0.25
N TYR A 70 17.78 -8.97 0.02
CA TYR A 70 19.02 -9.08 0.79
C TYR A 70 19.14 -8.07 1.95
N GLY A 71 18.06 -7.35 2.28
CA GLY A 71 18.09 -6.43 3.42
C GLY A 71 18.59 -5.02 3.10
N SER A 72 18.85 -4.72 1.82
CA SER A 72 19.34 -3.41 1.39
C SER A 72 18.18 -2.44 1.14
N GLY A 73 18.44 -1.14 1.36
CA GLY A 73 17.55 -0.05 0.95
C GLY A 73 17.94 0.52 -0.41
N THR A 74 16.99 1.17 -1.07
CA THR A 74 17.20 1.80 -2.39
C THR A 74 16.62 3.21 -2.44
N GLY A 75 17.29 4.09 -3.17
CA GLY A 75 16.83 5.42 -3.51
C GLY A 75 16.93 5.67 -5.01
N SER A 76 15.88 6.24 -5.60
CA SER A 76 15.84 6.51 -7.04
C SER A 76 15.26 7.90 -7.29
N ASN A 77 15.88 8.65 -8.22
CA ASN A 77 15.34 9.93 -8.71
C ASN A 77 14.45 9.65 -9.92
N PHE A 78 13.19 10.11 -9.87
CA PHE A 78 12.16 9.88 -10.87
C PHE A 78 11.88 11.10 -11.76
N SER A 79 12.67 12.16 -11.65
CA SER A 79 12.44 13.43 -12.38
C SER A 79 12.51 13.28 -13.90
N ASP A 80 13.17 12.23 -14.40
CA ASP A 80 13.22 11.93 -15.82
C ASP A 80 11.92 11.31 -16.37
N ILE A 81 11.03 10.81 -15.49
CA ILE A 81 9.75 10.19 -15.91
C ILE A 81 8.79 11.28 -16.34
N ARG A 82 8.12 11.09 -17.47
CA ARG A 82 7.14 12.07 -17.97
C ARG A 82 5.97 12.28 -17.01
N GLY A 83 5.46 13.51 -16.97
CA GLY A 83 4.32 13.90 -16.15
C GLY A 83 2.98 13.30 -16.63
N GLU A 84 1.93 13.57 -15.87
CA GLU A 84 0.57 13.23 -16.27
C GLU A 84 0.24 13.91 -17.60
N ASP A 85 -0.54 13.21 -18.44
CA ASP A 85 -1.14 13.80 -19.63
C ASP A 85 -0.14 14.14 -20.77
N GLU A 86 1.16 13.85 -20.59
CA GLU A 86 2.19 13.95 -21.62
C GLU A 86 2.05 12.87 -22.72
N PRO A 87 2.44 13.14 -23.98
CA PRO A 87 2.22 12.24 -25.10
C PRO A 87 3.06 10.97 -25.02
N LEU A 88 2.49 9.83 -25.44
CA LEU A 88 3.19 8.56 -25.59
C LEU A 88 3.58 8.29 -27.06
N SER A 89 4.71 7.61 -27.26
CA SER A 89 5.21 7.27 -28.61
C SER A 89 4.27 6.36 -29.41
N GLY A 90 3.54 5.48 -28.72
CA GLY A 90 2.52 4.60 -29.31
C GLY A 90 1.13 5.22 -29.46
N GLY A 91 0.97 6.50 -29.13
CA GLY A 91 -0.32 7.18 -29.03
C GLY A 91 -0.95 7.08 -27.64
N GLY A 92 -1.84 8.02 -27.33
CA GLY A 92 -2.39 8.19 -25.98
C GLY A 92 -1.58 9.13 -25.10
N ARG A 93 -1.87 9.13 -23.79
CA ARG A 93 -1.32 10.05 -22.80
C ARG A 93 -0.82 9.28 -21.58
N SER A 94 0.22 9.80 -20.96
CA SER A 94 0.82 9.28 -19.73
C SER A 94 -0.19 9.31 -18.57
N SER A 95 -0.14 8.29 -17.71
CA SER A 95 -0.85 8.27 -16.42
C SER A 95 -0.10 9.00 -15.30
N GLY A 96 1.01 9.66 -15.66
CA GLY A 96 1.83 10.45 -14.76
C GLY A 96 2.72 9.65 -13.82
N LEU A 97 3.66 10.36 -13.21
CA LEU A 97 4.67 9.81 -12.31
C LEU A 97 4.04 9.07 -11.13
N LEU A 98 3.02 9.68 -10.51
CA LEU A 98 2.38 9.12 -9.30
C LEU A 98 1.78 7.73 -9.54
N SER A 99 1.32 7.43 -10.75
CA SER A 99 0.78 6.10 -11.07
C SER A 99 1.83 5.00 -10.88
N PHE A 100 3.07 5.24 -11.30
CA PHE A 100 4.18 4.30 -11.13
C PHE A 100 4.72 4.29 -9.71
N LEU A 101 4.78 5.44 -9.04
CA LEU A 101 5.17 5.50 -7.63
C LEU A 101 4.23 4.69 -6.72
N LYS A 102 2.93 4.68 -7.02
CA LYS A 102 1.95 3.82 -6.31
C LYS A 102 2.24 2.34 -6.53
N ILE A 103 2.67 1.92 -7.71
CA ILE A 103 3.10 0.52 -7.96
C ILE A 103 4.34 0.19 -7.13
N GLY A 104 5.34 1.06 -7.16
CA GLY A 104 6.57 0.91 -6.37
C GLY A 104 6.34 0.85 -4.87
N ASP A 105 5.43 1.69 -4.37
CA ASP A 105 5.00 1.68 -2.97
C ASP A 105 4.40 0.33 -2.57
N ARG A 106 3.53 -0.25 -3.41
CA ARG A 106 2.96 -1.58 -3.15
C ARG A 106 4.01 -2.68 -3.23
N ALA A 107 4.92 -2.61 -4.19
CA ALA A 107 6.01 -3.56 -4.31
C ALA A 107 6.91 -3.54 -3.06
N ALA A 108 7.32 -2.35 -2.60
CA ALA A 108 8.11 -2.18 -1.38
C ALA A 108 7.38 -2.69 -0.13
N GLY A 109 6.07 -2.44 -0.01
CA GLY A 109 5.27 -2.93 1.12
C GLY A 109 5.09 -4.45 1.15
N ALA A 110 5.05 -5.11 -0.02
CA ALA A 110 4.93 -6.55 -0.14
C ALA A 110 6.23 -7.29 0.22
N ILE A 111 7.39 -6.68 -0.04
CA ILE A 111 8.69 -7.32 0.15
C ILE A 111 9.17 -7.16 1.59
N LYS A 112 9.32 -8.30 2.27
CA LYS A 112 9.92 -8.41 3.60
C LYS A 112 11.44 -8.46 3.47
N SER A 113 12.08 -7.39 3.94
CA SER A 113 13.49 -7.15 3.68
C SER A 113 14.38 -8.16 4.42
N GLY A 114 15.32 -8.78 3.70
CA GLY A 114 16.21 -9.81 4.26
C GLY A 114 15.50 -11.10 4.68
N GLY A 115 14.25 -11.34 4.24
CA GLY A 115 13.44 -12.45 4.74
C GLY A 115 13.03 -12.30 6.22
N THR A 116 13.18 -11.10 6.79
CA THR A 116 12.85 -10.78 8.19
C THR A 116 11.53 -10.04 8.29
N THR A 117 11.05 -9.75 9.51
CA THR A 117 9.80 -8.97 9.72
C THR A 117 9.90 -7.51 9.28
N ARG A 118 11.09 -7.01 8.90
CA ARG A 118 11.31 -5.61 8.51
C ARG A 118 10.78 -5.31 7.09
N ARG A 119 10.16 -4.15 6.91
CA ARG A 119 9.73 -3.64 5.59
C ARG A 119 10.92 -3.17 4.76
N ALA A 120 10.79 -3.24 3.43
CA ALA A 120 11.76 -2.66 2.51
C ALA A 120 11.92 -1.14 2.76
N ALA A 121 13.15 -0.64 2.63
CA ALA A 121 13.45 0.78 2.76
C ALA A 121 13.59 1.39 1.36
N LYS A 122 12.60 2.21 0.96
CA LYS A 122 12.58 2.89 -0.34
C LYS A 122 12.59 4.40 -0.15
N MET A 123 13.40 5.08 -0.95
CA MET A 123 13.41 6.54 -1.10
C MET A 123 13.08 6.89 -2.55
N VAL A 124 12.22 7.88 -2.73
CA VAL A 124 11.82 8.45 -4.02
C VAL A 124 12.22 9.92 -4.00
N VAL A 125 12.97 10.35 -5.00
CA VAL A 125 13.39 11.74 -5.21
C VAL A 125 12.70 12.28 -6.46
N VAL A 126 12.19 13.50 -6.39
CA VAL A 126 11.61 14.23 -7.53
C VAL A 126 12.05 15.68 -7.44
N ASP A 127 12.62 16.20 -8.51
CA ASP A 127 13.12 17.55 -8.60
C ASP A 127 11.94 18.54 -8.61
N VAL A 128 12.15 19.73 -8.02
CA VAL A 128 11.08 20.70 -7.74
C VAL A 128 10.40 21.26 -9.00
N ASP A 129 11.04 21.15 -10.16
CA ASP A 129 10.55 21.63 -11.45
C ASP A 129 9.80 20.57 -12.27
N HIS A 130 9.66 19.35 -11.74
CA HIS A 130 8.87 18.29 -12.37
C HIS A 130 7.38 18.69 -12.48
N PRO A 131 6.70 18.40 -13.61
CA PRO A 131 5.29 18.78 -13.80
C PRO A 131 4.33 18.24 -12.72
N ASP A 132 4.55 17.02 -12.25
CA ASP A 132 3.72 16.38 -11.20
C ASP A 132 4.14 16.72 -9.75
N ILE A 133 5.00 17.74 -9.55
CA ILE A 133 5.59 18.02 -8.22
C ILE A 133 4.55 18.33 -7.13
N GLU A 134 3.50 19.09 -7.48
CA GLU A 134 2.47 19.45 -6.50
C GLU A 134 1.70 18.23 -6.02
N GLU A 135 1.41 17.29 -6.91
CA GLU A 135 0.78 16.03 -6.54
C GLU A 135 1.71 15.17 -5.68
N PHE A 136 3.00 15.11 -6.03
CA PHE A 136 4.00 14.33 -5.30
C PHE A 136 4.16 14.81 -3.85
N ILE A 137 4.22 16.12 -3.62
CA ILE A 137 4.33 16.73 -2.28
C ILE A 137 3.06 16.46 -1.46
N ASN A 138 1.88 16.60 -2.08
CA ASN A 138 0.60 16.41 -1.40
C ASN A 138 0.17 14.95 -1.26
N TRP A 139 0.89 14.01 -1.89
CA TRP A 139 0.48 12.60 -1.99
C TRP A 139 0.21 11.98 -0.62
N LYS A 140 1.17 12.04 0.30
CA LYS A 140 1.02 11.39 1.62
C LYS A 140 -0.11 11.99 2.45
N ALA A 141 -0.21 13.32 2.50
CA ALA A 141 -1.27 14.01 3.22
C ALA A 141 -2.66 13.65 2.65
N SER A 142 -2.77 13.52 1.33
CA SER A 142 -4.02 13.12 0.67
C SER A 142 -4.40 11.67 1.00
N GLU A 143 -3.44 10.76 1.13
CA GLU A 143 -3.69 9.38 1.53
C GLU A 143 -4.07 9.27 3.02
N GLU A 144 -3.49 10.10 3.90
CA GLU A 144 -3.88 10.18 5.31
C GLU A 144 -5.34 10.65 5.48
N GLN A 145 -5.79 11.60 4.66
CA GLN A 145 -7.19 12.03 4.65
C GLN A 145 -8.15 10.88 4.28
N LYS A 146 -7.76 10.00 3.34
CA LYS A 146 -8.54 8.81 2.98
C LYS A 146 -8.62 7.83 4.14
N VAL A 147 -7.51 7.60 4.86
CA VAL A 147 -7.51 6.77 6.08
C VAL A 147 -8.46 7.34 7.13
N ALA A 148 -8.37 8.64 7.40
CA ALA A 148 -9.25 9.31 8.36
C ALA A 148 -10.73 9.16 7.98
N ALA A 149 -11.06 9.29 6.69
CA ALA A 149 -12.42 9.09 6.19
C ALA A 149 -12.89 7.63 6.35
N LEU A 150 -12.04 6.64 6.06
CA LEU A 150 -12.37 5.22 6.23
C LEU A 150 -12.60 4.85 7.70
N VAL A 151 -11.75 5.33 8.60
CA VAL A 151 -11.86 5.11 10.05
C VAL A 151 -13.13 5.76 10.58
N THR A 152 -13.37 7.03 10.24
CA THR A 152 -14.55 7.77 10.69
C THR A 152 -15.83 7.14 10.14
N GLY A 153 -15.85 6.84 8.84
CA GLY A 153 -17.00 6.24 8.15
C GLY A 153 -17.34 4.86 8.69
N SER A 154 -16.35 3.98 8.89
CA SER A 154 -16.59 2.63 9.44
C SER A 154 -17.14 2.65 10.87
N ARG A 155 -16.64 3.55 11.73
CA ARG A 155 -17.15 3.72 13.10
C ARG A 155 -18.57 4.29 13.12
N SER A 156 -18.82 5.32 12.30
CA SER A 156 -20.16 5.90 12.13
C SER A 156 -21.16 4.85 11.65
N MET A 157 -20.78 4.08 10.62
CA MET A 157 -21.61 3.02 10.07
C MET A 157 -21.91 1.93 11.10
N ALA A 158 -20.90 1.48 11.85
CA ALA A 158 -21.10 0.50 12.92
C ALA A 158 -22.09 1.01 13.99
N ALA A 159 -21.94 2.27 14.44
CA ALA A 159 -22.83 2.85 15.45
C ALA A 159 -24.28 2.96 14.95
N HIS A 160 -24.49 3.51 13.75
CA HIS A 160 -25.82 3.73 13.20
C HIS A 160 -26.53 2.42 12.83
N LEU A 161 -25.81 1.45 12.25
CA LEU A 161 -26.42 0.18 11.88
C LEU A 161 -26.77 -0.67 13.11
N LYS A 162 -25.95 -0.64 14.17
CA LYS A 162 -26.31 -1.24 15.47
C LYS A 162 -27.57 -0.60 16.07
N ALA A 163 -27.73 0.72 15.96
CA ALA A 163 -28.95 1.39 16.40
C ALA A 163 -30.18 0.97 15.57
N VAL A 164 -30.01 0.78 14.25
CA VAL A 164 -31.09 0.30 13.37
C VAL A 164 -31.53 -1.12 13.77
N ILE A 165 -30.60 -2.06 13.96
CA ILE A 165 -30.99 -3.44 14.31
C ILE A 165 -31.65 -3.50 15.70
N ALA A 166 -31.16 -2.72 16.66
CA ALA A 166 -31.77 -2.62 17.99
C ALA A 166 -33.18 -2.01 17.92
N ALA A 167 -33.40 -1.03 17.04
CA ALA A 167 -34.72 -0.45 16.82
C ALA A 167 -35.72 -1.46 16.23
N CYS A 168 -35.27 -2.37 15.35
CA CYS A 168 -36.08 -3.46 14.82
C CYS A 168 -36.55 -4.48 15.87
N GLN A 169 -35.93 -4.53 17.06
CA GLN A 169 -36.38 -5.41 18.15
C GLN A 169 -37.61 -4.86 18.88
N ASN A 170 -37.84 -3.55 18.77
CA ASN A 170 -38.96 -2.84 19.39
C ASN A 170 -40.05 -2.61 18.32
N GLY A 171 -41.35 -2.68 18.64
CA GLY A 171 -42.42 -2.29 17.70
C GLY A 171 -43.44 -3.36 17.28
N GLY A 172 -43.54 -4.48 18.00
CA GLY A 172 -44.62 -5.47 17.78
C GLY A 172 -44.60 -6.09 16.37
N GLU A 173 -45.78 -6.23 15.74
CA GLU A 173 -45.93 -6.85 14.42
C GLU A 173 -45.31 -6.00 13.28
N GLY A 174 -45.33 -4.68 13.40
CA GLY A 174 -44.78 -3.73 12.41
C GLY A 174 -43.30 -3.35 12.63
N ARG A 175 -42.58 -4.08 13.50
CA ARG A 175 -41.23 -3.71 13.97
C ARG A 175 -40.17 -3.53 12.86
N PHE A 176 -40.39 -4.10 11.68
CA PHE A 176 -39.47 -4.01 10.54
C PHE A 176 -39.88 -2.96 9.49
N GLU A 177 -41.05 -2.34 9.63
CA GLU A 177 -41.53 -1.33 8.70
C GLU A 177 -41.21 0.07 9.24
N VAL A 178 -40.51 0.88 8.43
CA VAL A 178 -40.06 2.23 8.81
C VAL A 178 -41.25 3.17 9.06
N SER A 179 -42.40 2.92 8.41
CA SER A 179 -43.63 3.69 8.63
C SER A 179 -44.27 3.40 9.99
N ASP A 180 -44.17 2.16 10.46
CA ASP A 180 -45.01 1.63 11.54
C ASP A 180 -44.25 1.58 12.88
N ASN A 181 -42.90 1.58 12.84
CA ASN A 181 -42.04 1.59 14.00
C ASN A 181 -41.37 2.96 14.20
N PRO A 182 -41.80 3.78 15.19
CA PRO A 182 -41.21 5.09 15.47
C PRO A 182 -39.71 5.04 15.82
N HIS A 183 -39.26 3.99 16.52
CA HIS A 183 -37.86 3.80 16.87
C HIS A 183 -37.02 3.52 15.61
N LEU A 184 -37.51 2.65 14.73
CA LEU A 184 -36.84 2.36 13.46
C LEU A 184 -36.83 3.60 12.57
N LYS A 185 -37.93 4.35 12.49
CA LYS A 185 -37.99 5.62 11.75
C LYS A 185 -36.94 6.63 12.21
N GLN A 186 -36.76 6.75 13.53
CA GLN A 186 -35.75 7.63 14.12
C GLN A 186 -34.33 7.15 13.79
N ALA A 187 -34.03 5.87 14.01
CA ALA A 187 -32.72 5.28 13.72
C ALA A 187 -32.36 5.36 12.23
N TYR A 188 -33.33 5.07 11.36
CA TYR A 188 -33.22 5.17 9.91
C TYR A 188 -32.94 6.61 9.46
N SER A 189 -33.69 7.59 9.98
CA SER A 189 -33.45 9.00 9.68
C SER A 189 -32.07 9.48 10.17
N ALA A 190 -31.65 9.05 11.36
CA ALA A 190 -30.33 9.36 11.90
C ALA A 190 -29.20 8.77 11.04
N ALA A 191 -29.34 7.51 10.60
CA ALA A 191 -28.37 6.87 9.71
C ALA A 191 -28.27 7.61 8.35
N LYS A 192 -29.38 8.04 7.77
CA LYS A 192 -29.37 8.83 6.53
C LYS A 192 -28.72 10.20 6.71
N LYS A 193 -28.98 10.88 7.83
CA LYS A 193 -28.32 12.15 8.18
C LYS A 193 -26.81 11.98 8.37
N ALA A 194 -26.37 10.80 8.77
CA ALA A 194 -24.96 10.42 8.90
C ALA A 194 -24.34 9.86 7.60
N TYR A 195 -25.03 10.00 6.46
CA TYR A 195 -24.56 9.55 5.14
C TYR A 195 -24.34 8.03 5.03
N ILE A 196 -25.00 7.23 5.87
CA ILE A 196 -24.94 5.78 5.73
C ILE A 196 -25.69 5.36 4.46
N PRO A 197 -25.07 4.54 3.57
CA PRO A 197 -25.72 4.08 2.36
C PRO A 197 -27.04 3.35 2.64
N GLU A 198 -28.07 3.71 1.88
CA GLU A 198 -29.42 3.19 2.03
C GLU A 198 -29.48 1.66 1.95
N ASN A 199 -28.73 1.07 1.02
CA ASN A 199 -28.62 -0.38 0.84
C ASN A 199 -28.05 -1.09 2.09
N CYS A 200 -27.15 -0.45 2.84
CA CYS A 200 -26.64 -1.00 4.09
C CYS A 200 -27.71 -1.00 5.19
N ILE A 201 -28.49 0.09 5.29
CA ILE A 201 -29.59 0.19 6.26
C ILE A 201 -30.66 -0.88 5.97
N GLN A 202 -31.10 -0.98 4.71
CA GLN A 202 -32.08 -1.97 4.28
C GLN A 202 -31.61 -3.40 4.51
N ARG A 203 -30.33 -3.70 4.22
CA ARG A 203 -29.73 -5.01 4.49
C ARG A 203 -29.81 -5.38 5.98
N VAL A 204 -29.58 -4.42 6.88
CA VAL A 204 -29.65 -4.66 8.33
C VAL A 204 -31.09 -4.91 8.79
N ILE A 205 -32.07 -4.19 8.25
CA ILE A 205 -33.50 -4.44 8.52
C ILE A 205 -33.89 -5.86 8.05
N GLU A 206 -33.42 -6.27 6.88
CA GLU A 206 -33.68 -7.61 6.35
C GLU A 206 -33.03 -8.71 7.20
N LEU A 207 -31.79 -8.51 7.68
CA LEU A 207 -31.17 -9.41 8.65
C LEU A 207 -31.99 -9.50 9.94
N ALA A 208 -32.53 -8.38 10.42
CA ALA A 208 -33.40 -8.37 11.59
C ALA A 208 -34.69 -9.20 11.36
N ARG A 209 -35.28 -9.12 10.16
CA ARG A 209 -36.43 -9.96 9.77
C ARG A 209 -36.11 -11.45 9.80
N GLN A 210 -34.88 -11.82 9.46
CA GLN A 210 -34.37 -13.20 9.54
C GLN A 210 -34.07 -13.67 10.96
N GLY A 211 -34.27 -12.82 11.97
CA GLY A 211 -34.05 -13.14 13.38
C GLY A 211 -32.66 -12.81 13.90
N VAL A 212 -31.84 -12.09 13.13
CA VAL A 212 -30.54 -11.58 13.61
C VAL A 212 -30.78 -10.46 14.63
N LEU A 213 -30.27 -10.62 15.84
CA LEU A 213 -30.47 -9.65 16.93
C LEU A 213 -29.32 -8.64 17.03
N GLU A 214 -28.10 -9.05 16.71
CA GLU A 214 -26.91 -8.22 16.76
C GLU A 214 -26.07 -8.41 15.48
N ILE A 215 -25.38 -7.35 15.09
CA ILE A 215 -24.48 -7.30 13.95
C ILE A 215 -23.11 -6.84 14.40
N GLU A 216 -22.10 -7.62 14.04
CA GLU A 216 -20.72 -7.20 14.16
C GLU A 216 -20.35 -6.42 12.90
N PHE A 217 -19.94 -5.17 13.08
CA PHE A 217 -19.41 -4.33 12.00
C PHE A 217 -17.93 -4.12 12.22
N ARG A 218 -17.13 -4.54 11.24
CA ARG A 218 -15.69 -4.31 11.24
C ARG A 218 -15.44 -2.80 11.16
N THR A 219 -14.75 -2.26 12.16
CA THR A 219 -14.27 -0.88 12.15
C THR A 219 -12.79 -0.84 11.82
N TYR A 220 -12.35 0.29 11.28
CA TYR A 220 -10.93 0.56 11.08
C TYR A 220 -10.37 1.45 12.20
N ASP A 221 -9.04 1.49 12.28
CA ASP A 221 -8.28 2.35 13.17
C ASP A 221 -7.11 3.02 12.42
N THR A 222 -6.42 3.90 13.14
CA THR A 222 -5.31 4.71 12.63
C THR A 222 -3.95 4.13 13.01
N ASP A 223 -3.86 2.86 13.41
CA ASP A 223 -2.57 2.25 13.69
C ASP A 223 -1.79 2.09 12.37
N TRP A 224 -0.49 2.32 12.39
CA TRP A 224 0.32 2.39 11.17
C TRP A 224 0.36 1.08 10.36
N ASP A 225 0.07 -0.06 10.99
CA ASP A 225 -0.03 -1.38 10.36
C ASP A 225 -1.48 -1.81 10.12
N SER A 226 -2.46 -0.92 10.37
CA SER A 226 -3.88 -1.19 10.25
C SER A 226 -4.30 -1.51 8.82
N GLU A 227 -5.44 -2.17 8.69
CA GLU A 227 -6.02 -2.44 7.38
C GLU A 227 -6.35 -1.16 6.60
N ALA A 228 -6.69 -0.05 7.29
CA ALA A 228 -6.94 1.22 6.61
C ALA A 228 -5.68 1.78 5.96
N TYR A 229 -4.53 1.73 6.64
CA TYR A 229 -3.26 2.13 6.02
C TYR A 229 -2.85 1.18 4.89
N ARG A 230 -3.25 -0.10 4.94
CA ARG A 230 -3.00 -1.05 3.85
C ARG A 230 -3.84 -0.78 2.61
N THR A 231 -4.97 -0.09 2.69
CA THR A 231 -5.80 0.20 1.50
C THR A 231 -5.34 1.46 0.75
N VAL A 232 -4.56 2.32 1.39
CA VAL A 232 -3.98 3.54 0.79
C VAL A 232 -2.53 3.35 0.34
N SER A 233 -2.00 4.30 -0.42
CA SER A 233 -0.64 4.31 -0.97
C SER A 233 0.28 5.29 -0.24
N GLY A 234 1.56 5.32 -0.61
CA GLY A 234 2.55 6.30 -0.11
C GLY A 234 3.08 5.99 1.29
N GLN A 235 2.92 4.75 1.76
CA GLN A 235 3.25 4.33 3.13
C GLN A 235 4.60 3.59 3.23
N ASN A 236 5.13 3.10 2.11
CA ASN A 236 6.30 2.22 2.05
C ASN A 236 7.50 2.87 1.35
N ALA A 237 7.41 4.17 1.04
CA ALA A 237 8.49 4.98 0.51
C ALA A 237 8.59 6.32 1.24
N ASN A 238 9.81 6.85 1.35
CA ASN A 238 10.06 8.24 1.75
C ASN A 238 10.12 9.12 0.52
N ASN A 239 9.41 10.25 0.55
CA ASN A 239 9.36 11.22 -0.55
C ASN A 239 10.35 12.34 -0.24
N THR A 240 11.20 12.67 -1.22
CA THR A 240 12.22 13.74 -1.14
C THR A 240 12.06 14.64 -2.35
N VAL A 241 12.13 15.95 -2.11
CA VAL A 241 12.22 17.00 -3.13
C VAL A 241 13.59 17.63 -3.02
#